data_AF-A0A6J4MD52-F1
#
_entry.id   AF-A0A6J4MD52-F1
#
_cell.length_a   1.000
_cell.length_b   1.000
_cell.length_c   1.000
_cell.angle_alpha   90.00
_cell.angle_beta   90.00
_cell.angle_gamma   90.00
#
_symmetry.space_group_name_H-M   'P 1'
#
loop_
_entity.id
_entity.type
_entity.pdbx_description
1 polymer ?
#
loop_
_entity_poly.entity_id
_entity_poly.type
_entity_poly.pdbx_seq_one_letter_code
_entity_poly.pdbx_strand_id
1 'polypeptide(L)'
;MLKRLVTATALALAIPMTVAIPTAFADTPKCVSKAEFRAVKMGWGMPRVHNRFDIKGQQTYVGYGYQNREYRACTKSYGYHGTVWVDYERSNGKWKVSGKYAAW
;
A
#
# COMPACT_ATOMS: atom_id res chain seq x y z
N MET A 1 64.22 19.96 24.76
CA MET A 1 64.33 20.73 23.51
C MET A 1 63.15 20.38 22.62
N LEU A 2 62.40 21.40 22.22
CA LEU A 2 61.10 21.34 21.56
C LEU A 2 61.30 21.18 20.04
N LYS A 3 60.65 20.20 19.38
CA LYS A 3 60.54 20.15 17.92
C LYS A 3 59.06 20.12 17.54
N ARG A 4 58.57 21.29 17.11
CA ARG A 4 57.25 21.49 16.50
C ARG A 4 57.32 21.00 15.05
N LEU A 5 56.37 20.17 14.64
CA LEU A 5 56.10 19.88 13.23
C LEU A 5 54.66 20.28 12.94
N VAL A 6 54.53 21.36 12.16
CA VAL A 6 53.26 21.87 11.64
C VAL A 6 52.94 21.04 10.39
N THR A 7 51.85 20.29 10.42
CA THR A 7 51.40 19.49 9.28
C THR A 7 50.20 20.21 8.65
N ALA A 8 50.36 20.66 7.41
CA ALA A 8 49.34 21.37 6.65
C ALA A 8 48.31 20.37 6.11
N THR A 9 47.06 20.48 6.57
CA THR A 9 45.94 19.63 6.11
C THR A 9 45.27 20.30 4.91
N ALA A 10 45.39 19.69 3.73
CA ALA A 10 44.71 20.12 2.52
C ALA A 10 43.19 19.86 2.63
N LEU A 11 42.37 20.91 2.46
CA LEU A 11 40.92 20.84 2.45
C LEU A 11 40.45 20.32 1.08
N ALA A 12 39.97 19.08 1.01
CA ALA A 12 39.33 18.55 -0.19
C ALA A 12 37.86 19.02 -0.25
N LEU A 13 37.53 19.86 -1.23
CA LEU A 13 36.17 20.30 -1.54
C LEU A 13 35.39 19.13 -2.17
N ALA A 14 34.53 18.47 -1.39
CA ALA A 14 33.58 17.49 -1.90
C ALA A 14 32.42 18.21 -2.61
N ILE A 15 32.32 18.04 -3.93
CA ILE A 15 31.17 18.51 -4.72
C ILE A 15 30.02 17.52 -4.48
N PRO A 16 28.86 17.93 -3.92
CA PRO A 16 27.73 17.04 -3.78
C PRO A 16 27.15 16.74 -5.16
N MET A 17 27.28 15.50 -5.63
CA MET A 17 26.53 15.02 -6.79
C MET A 17 25.06 14.91 -6.40
N THR A 18 24.25 15.88 -6.82
CA THR A 18 22.80 15.79 -6.72
C THR A 18 22.29 14.80 -7.77
N VAL A 19 22.15 13.54 -7.38
CA VAL A 19 21.45 12.56 -8.21
C VAL A 19 19.96 12.95 -8.21
N ALA A 20 19.45 13.41 -9.34
CA ALA A 20 18.02 13.60 -9.53
C ALA A 20 17.33 12.24 -9.36
N ILE A 21 16.62 12.05 -8.24
CA ILE A 21 15.79 10.87 -8.05
C ILE A 21 14.58 11.05 -8.97
N PRO A 22 14.35 10.18 -9.96
CA PRO A 22 13.14 10.25 -10.76
C PRO A 22 11.94 10.14 -9.82
N THR A 23 11.04 11.11 -9.86
CA THR A 23 9.73 10.99 -9.22
C THR A 23 9.01 9.84 -9.89
N ALA A 24 9.00 8.68 -9.24
CA ALA A 24 8.18 7.56 -9.63
C ALA A 24 6.72 8.04 -9.59
N PHE A 25 6.12 8.23 -10.77
CA PHE A 25 4.68 8.40 -10.87
C PHE A 25 4.07 7.11 -10.34
N ALA A 26 3.48 7.20 -9.15
CA ALA A 26 2.69 6.12 -8.57
C ALA A 26 1.41 5.99 -9.40
N ASP A 27 1.51 5.35 -10.56
CA ASP A 27 0.40 4.72 -11.26
C ASP A 27 -0.08 3.54 -10.40
N THR A 28 -0.58 3.86 -9.20
CA THR A 28 -1.25 2.90 -8.35
C THR A 28 -2.53 2.50 -9.10
N PRO A 29 -2.71 1.21 -9.41
CA PRO A 29 -3.96 0.75 -9.99
C PRO A 29 -5.11 1.19 -9.07
N LYS A 30 -5.99 2.06 -9.56
CA LYS A 30 -7.17 2.51 -8.78
C LYS A 30 -8.25 1.43 -8.69
N CYS A 31 -7.88 0.17 -8.87
CA CYS A 31 -8.80 -0.94 -9.05
C CYS A 31 -8.19 -2.29 -8.67
N VAL A 32 -9.05 -3.27 -8.42
CA VAL A 32 -8.68 -4.64 -8.04
C VAL A 32 -8.88 -5.58 -9.23
N SER A 33 -7.87 -6.39 -9.51
CA SER A 33 -7.93 -7.47 -10.50
C SER A 33 -8.54 -8.76 -9.94
N LYS A 34 -9.01 -9.64 -10.83
CA LYS A 34 -9.46 -10.99 -10.47
C LYS A 34 -8.39 -11.79 -9.74
N ALA A 35 -7.13 -11.64 -10.12
CA ALA A 35 -6.01 -12.38 -9.52
C ALA A 35 -5.68 -11.90 -8.10
N GLU A 36 -5.73 -10.59 -7.87
CA GLU A 36 -5.56 -10.02 -6.53
C GLU A 36 -6.69 -10.44 -5.60
N PHE A 37 -7.94 -10.32 -6.05
CA PHE A 37 -9.12 -10.74 -5.29
C PHE A 37 -9.07 -12.23 -4.92
N ARG A 38 -8.69 -13.10 -5.87
CA ARG A 38 -8.54 -14.54 -5.62
C ARG A 38 -7.46 -14.84 -4.58
N ALA A 39 -6.38 -14.07 -4.55
CA ALA A 39 -5.28 -14.26 -3.61
C ALA A 39 -5.66 -13.94 -2.16
N VAL A 40 -6.61 -13.03 -1.92
CA VAL A 40 -7.10 -12.72 -0.56
C VAL A 40 -7.76 -13.96 0.05
N LYS A 41 -7.42 -14.27 1.29
CA LYS A 41 -7.96 -15.42 2.03
C LYS A 41 -8.64 -14.96 3.32
N MET A 42 -9.57 -15.77 3.81
CA MET A 42 -10.16 -15.56 5.14
C MET A 42 -9.06 -15.50 6.21
N GLY A 43 -9.28 -14.67 7.23
CA GLY A 43 -8.32 -14.44 8.31
C GLY A 43 -7.12 -13.54 7.95
N TRP A 44 -7.00 -13.08 6.69
CA TRP A 44 -6.00 -12.06 6.37
C TRP A 44 -6.26 -10.77 7.14
N GLY A 45 -5.19 -10.07 7.53
CA GLY A 45 -5.31 -8.75 8.12
C GLY A 45 -5.59 -7.70 7.05
N MET A 46 -6.35 -6.67 7.41
CA MET A 46 -6.64 -5.53 6.51
C MET A 46 -5.37 -4.90 5.88
N PRO A 47 -4.25 -4.67 6.60
CA PRO A 47 -3.03 -4.16 5.98
C PRO A 47 -2.49 -5.06 4.86
N ARG A 48 -2.61 -6.38 5.02
CA ARG A 48 -2.17 -7.34 3.99
C ARG A 48 -3.07 -7.28 2.75
N VAL A 49 -4.37 -7.07 2.92
CA VAL A 49 -5.30 -6.87 1.80
C VAL A 49 -4.96 -5.58 1.06
N HIS A 50 -4.74 -4.47 1.79
CA HIS A 50 -4.37 -3.19 1.19
C HIS A 50 -3.06 -3.29 0.40
N ASN A 51 -2.05 -3.97 0.95
CA ASN A 51 -0.81 -4.21 0.23
C ASN A 51 -0.99 -5.12 -1.00
N ARG A 52 -1.95 -6.05 -0.95
CA ARG A 52 -2.25 -6.93 -2.08
C ARG A 52 -2.99 -6.21 -3.21
N PHE A 53 -3.86 -5.27 -2.86
CA PHE A 53 -4.67 -4.51 -3.81
C PHE A 53 -3.98 -3.20 -4.24
N ASP A 54 -2.94 -2.79 -3.52
CA ASP A 54 -2.28 -1.49 -3.65
C ASP A 54 -3.22 -0.27 -3.42
N ILE A 55 -4.38 -0.51 -2.82
CA ILE A 55 -5.39 0.50 -2.49
C ILE A 55 -6.10 0.17 -1.17
N LYS A 56 -6.58 1.21 -0.49
CA LYS A 56 -7.29 1.08 0.81
C LYS A 56 -8.77 0.75 0.67
N GLY A 57 -9.37 1.06 -0.48
CA GLY A 57 -10.82 0.99 -0.66
C GLY A 57 -11.59 2.00 0.19
N GLN A 58 -12.88 2.14 -0.10
CA GLN A 58 -13.80 2.97 0.64
C GLN A 58 -14.38 2.19 1.83
N GLN A 59 -14.41 2.79 3.02
CA GLN A 59 -15.15 2.22 4.14
C GLN A 59 -16.64 2.50 3.94
N THR A 60 -17.43 1.46 3.73
CA THR A 60 -18.89 1.60 3.56
C THR A 60 -19.63 1.33 4.87
N TYR A 61 -19.01 0.60 5.80
CA TYR A 61 -19.58 0.28 7.11
C TYR A 61 -18.50 0.05 8.16
N VAL A 62 -18.76 0.46 9.41
CA VAL A 62 -18.01 0.06 10.61
C VAL A 62 -18.95 0.06 11.83
N GLY A 63 -19.00 -1.04 12.58
CA GLY A 63 -19.88 -1.14 13.75
C GLY A 63 -19.94 -2.57 14.30
N TYR A 64 -20.25 -2.73 15.59
CA TYR A 64 -20.47 -4.02 16.26
C TYR A 64 -19.37 -5.07 16.04
N GLY A 65 -18.12 -4.65 15.86
CA GLY A 65 -17.01 -5.57 15.57
C GLY A 65 -16.90 -6.01 14.11
N TYR A 66 -17.65 -5.38 13.20
CA TYR A 66 -17.64 -5.60 11.75
C TYR A 66 -17.20 -4.33 11.00
N GLN A 67 -16.65 -4.51 9.81
CA GLN A 67 -16.29 -3.44 8.88
C GLN A 67 -16.40 -3.94 7.44
N ASN A 68 -16.86 -3.11 6.52
CA ASN A 68 -16.87 -3.42 5.09
C ASN A 68 -15.99 -2.43 4.33
N ARG A 69 -15.23 -2.95 3.37
CA ARG A 69 -14.45 -2.15 2.42
C ARG A 69 -14.90 -2.45 1.01
N GLU A 70 -15.18 -1.40 0.26
CA GLU A 70 -15.51 -1.45 -1.15
C GLU A 70 -14.32 -1.00 -2.00
N TYR A 71 -14.08 -1.69 -3.10
CA TYR A 71 -13.01 -1.43 -4.04
C TYR A 71 -13.58 -1.48 -5.47
N ARG A 72 -13.06 -0.63 -6.35
CA ARG A 72 -13.37 -0.66 -7.77
C ARG A 72 -12.72 -1.88 -8.43
N ALA A 73 -13.40 -2.62 -9.28
CA ALA A 73 -12.78 -3.66 -10.10
C ALA A 73 -12.08 -3.06 -11.34
N CYS A 74 -10.99 -3.67 -11.79
CA CYS A 74 -10.29 -3.23 -13.00
C CYS A 74 -11.06 -3.54 -14.27
N THR A 75 -11.99 -4.50 -14.20
CA THR A 75 -12.86 -4.86 -15.31
C THR A 75 -13.96 -3.81 -15.46
N LYS A 76 -14.26 -3.47 -16.71
CA LYS A 76 -15.40 -2.63 -17.07
C LYS A 76 -16.40 -3.47 -17.86
N SER A 77 -17.68 -3.34 -17.52
CA SER A 77 -18.80 -3.94 -18.23
C SER A 77 -19.80 -2.84 -18.58
N TYR A 78 -20.16 -2.70 -19.85
CA TYR A 78 -21.05 -1.64 -20.35
C TYR A 78 -20.67 -0.21 -19.92
N GLY A 79 -19.37 0.06 -19.78
CA GLY A 79 -18.86 1.38 -19.34
C GLY A 79 -18.80 1.59 -17.82
N TYR A 80 -19.37 0.68 -17.03
CA TYR A 80 -19.32 0.71 -15.57
C TYR A 80 -18.20 -0.17 -15.05
N HIS A 81 -17.61 0.22 -13.92
CA HIS A 81 -16.67 -0.65 -13.21
C HIS A 81 -17.43 -1.68 -12.38
N GLY A 82 -16.90 -2.89 -12.31
CA GLY A 82 -17.32 -3.84 -11.28
C GLY A 82 -16.96 -3.36 -9.87
N THR A 83 -17.50 -4.04 -8.86
CA THR A 83 -17.31 -3.73 -7.45
C THR A 83 -16.81 -4.95 -6.70
N VAL A 84 -15.84 -4.75 -5.81
CA VAL A 84 -15.28 -5.76 -4.92
C VAL A 84 -15.55 -5.33 -3.48
N TRP A 85 -16.11 -6.22 -2.68
CA TRP A 85 -16.31 -6.02 -1.25
C TRP A 85 -15.43 -6.98 -0.45
N VAL A 86 -14.86 -6.48 0.64
CA VAL A 86 -14.16 -7.28 1.65
C VAL A 86 -14.74 -6.94 3.02
N ASP A 87 -15.26 -7.97 3.68
CA ASP A 87 -15.82 -7.88 5.01
C ASP A 87 -14.75 -8.27 6.02
N TYR A 88 -14.68 -7.50 7.11
CA TYR A 88 -13.77 -7.72 8.19
C TYR A 88 -14.54 -7.86 9.50
N GLU A 89 -14.12 -8.83 10.30
CA GLU A 89 -14.50 -8.96 11.69
C GLU A 89 -13.31 -8.68 12.60
N ARG A 90 -13.61 -8.14 13.78
CA ARG A 90 -12.59 -7.85 14.79
C ARG A 90 -12.36 -9.09 15.62
N SER A 91 -11.15 -9.65 15.51
CA SER A 91 -10.70 -10.81 16.28
C SER A 91 -9.39 -10.47 16.99
N ASN A 92 -9.36 -10.62 18.31
CA ASN A 92 -8.21 -10.28 19.16
C ASN A 92 -7.67 -8.88 18.89
N GLY A 93 -8.57 -7.90 18.82
CA GLY A 93 -8.26 -6.48 18.58
C GLY A 93 -7.86 -6.13 17.14
N LYS A 94 -7.71 -7.11 16.23
CA LYS A 94 -7.26 -6.92 14.85
C LYS A 94 -8.40 -7.21 13.87
N TRP A 95 -8.45 -6.45 12.77
CA TRP A 95 -9.38 -6.72 11.66
C TRP A 95 -8.91 -7.91 10.83
N LYS A 96 -9.84 -8.84 10.58
CA LYS A 96 -9.59 -10.09 9.87
C LYS A 96 -10.65 -10.29 8.82
N VAL A 97 -10.26 -10.66 7.61
CA VAL A 97 -11.22 -10.96 6.53
C VAL A 97 -12.15 -12.08 6.99
N SER A 98 -13.46 -11.80 7.03
CA SER A 98 -14.52 -12.77 7.32
C SER A 98 -15.38 -13.07 6.09
N GLY A 99 -15.42 -12.15 5.13
CA GLY A 99 -16.17 -12.29 3.88
C GLY A 99 -15.46 -11.58 2.73
N LYS A 100 -15.75 -12.02 1.51
CA LYS A 100 -15.37 -11.30 0.29
C LYS A 100 -16.34 -11.61 -0.84
N TYR A 101 -16.67 -10.60 -1.63
CA TYR A 101 -17.58 -10.71 -2.76
C TYR A 101 -17.10 -9.81 -3.91
N ALA A 102 -17.40 -10.18 -5.15
CA ALA A 102 -17.04 -9.37 -6.31
C ALA A 102 -18.08 -9.53 -7.42
N ALA A 103 -18.54 -8.39 -7.93
CA ALA A 103 -19.28 -8.27 -9.18
C ALA A 103 -18.33 -7.65 -10.23
N TRP A 104 -18.05 -8.35 -11.33
CA TRP A 104 -17.02 -7.97 -12.32
C TRP A 104 -17.59 -7.16 -13.47
#